data_AF-A0A8B6IZ85-F1
#
_entry.id   AF-A0A8B6IZ85-F1
#
_cell.length_a   1.000
_cell.length_b   1.000
_cell.length_c   1.000
_cell.angle_alpha   90.00
_cell.angle_beta   90.00
_cell.angle_gamma   90.00
#
_symmetry.space_group_name_H-M   'P 1'
#
loop_
_entity.id
_entity.type
_entity.pdbx_description
1 polymer ?
#
loop_
_entity_poly.entity_id
_entity_poly.type
_entity_poly.pdbx_seq_one_letter_code
_entity_poly.pdbx_strand_id
1 'polypeptide(L)'
;MPWSQESTALIERIRFAFFETFAKTGQDMIFTIVIDFNDPNDVAMLEKIQAVFQSYDQEVLFVELKTDIEERLKRNRTENRLKHKPLKRNIEWSEQDIQSTMAYAVFNPEEPPKTLTHYQKINNTQLTAAETAQLIIQKMTHIKEN
;
A
#
# COMPACT_ATOMS: atom_id res chain seq x y z
N MET A 1 13.47 14.06 -2.01
CA MET A 1 14.05 14.37 -3.33
C MET A 1 12.94 14.19 -4.34
N PRO A 2 12.46 15.25 -5.02
CA PRO A 2 11.58 15.03 -6.15
C PRO A 2 12.39 14.28 -7.22
N TRP A 3 11.92 13.10 -7.60
CA TRP A 3 12.50 12.33 -8.70
C TRP A 3 12.26 13.09 -10.01
N SER A 4 13.19 12.98 -10.97
CA SER A 4 12.93 13.52 -12.31
C SER A 4 11.78 12.76 -12.97
N GLN A 5 11.10 13.38 -13.94
CA GLN A 5 10.06 12.71 -14.72
C GLN A 5 10.58 11.40 -15.35
N GLU A 6 11.81 11.40 -15.88
CA GLU A 6 12.46 10.20 -16.41
C GLU A 6 12.66 9.10 -15.36
N SER A 7 13.05 9.48 -14.14
CA SER A 7 13.22 8.53 -13.03
C SER A 7 11.88 7.92 -12.64
N THR A 8 10.83 8.73 -12.53
CA THR A 8 9.47 8.26 -12.24
C THR A 8 8.97 7.31 -13.33
N ALA A 9 9.14 7.66 -14.60
CA ALA A 9 8.75 6.80 -15.73
C ALA A 9 9.58 5.49 -15.79
N LEU A 10 10.86 5.53 -15.40
CA LEU A 10 11.68 4.32 -15.29
C LEU A 10 11.19 3.40 -14.16
N ILE A 11 10.91 3.96 -12.98
CA ILE A 11 10.37 3.21 -11.84
C ILE A 11 9.05 2.54 -12.21
N GLU A 12 8.16 3.27 -12.88
CA GLU A 12 6.88 2.73 -13.34
C GLU A 12 7.09 1.57 -14.30
N ARG A 13 7.91 1.75 -15.36
CA ARG A 13 8.19 0.67 -16.33
C ARG A 13 8.75 -0.59 -15.66
N ILE A 14 9.68 -0.44 -14.72
CA ILE A 14 10.26 -1.57 -13.99
C ILE A 14 9.19 -2.28 -13.16
N ARG A 15 8.38 -1.55 -12.39
CA ARG A 15 7.29 -2.14 -11.57
C ARG A 15 6.32 -2.92 -12.43
N PHE A 16 5.88 -2.33 -13.55
CA PHE A 16 4.93 -2.99 -14.44
C PHE A 16 5.52 -4.20 -15.16
N ALA A 17 6.81 -4.18 -15.51
CA ALA A 17 7.49 -5.37 -16.03
C ALA A 17 7.52 -6.52 -15.00
N PHE A 18 7.72 -6.21 -13.71
CA PHE A 18 7.60 -7.20 -12.64
C PHE A 18 6.16 -7.71 -12.51
N PHE A 19 5.17 -6.83 -12.46
CA PHE A 19 3.76 -7.22 -12.34
C PHE A 19 3.32 -8.12 -13.49
N GLU A 20 3.66 -7.75 -14.72
CA GLU A 20 3.37 -8.56 -15.90
C GLU A 20 4.06 -9.94 -15.85
N THR A 21 5.33 -9.98 -15.42
CA THR A 21 6.07 -11.25 -15.29
C THR A 21 5.42 -12.18 -14.26
N PHE A 22 5.03 -11.65 -13.11
CA PHE A 22 4.38 -12.44 -12.05
C PHE A 22 3.00 -12.91 -12.49
N ALA A 23 2.19 -12.02 -13.07
CA ALA A 23 0.88 -12.36 -13.61
C ALA A 23 0.96 -13.47 -14.66
N LYS A 24 1.88 -13.33 -15.63
CA LYS A 24 2.08 -14.29 -16.71
C LYS A 24 2.57 -15.66 -16.23
N THR A 25 3.38 -15.70 -15.18
CA THR A 25 3.93 -16.96 -14.64
C THR A 25 3.03 -17.60 -13.58
N GLY A 26 1.95 -16.93 -13.17
CA GLY A 26 1.08 -17.37 -12.08
C GLY A 26 1.78 -17.40 -10.72
N GLN A 27 2.83 -16.58 -10.53
CA GLN A 27 3.56 -16.53 -9.26
C GLN A 27 2.89 -15.55 -8.30
N ASP A 28 2.67 -15.99 -7.05
CA ASP A 28 2.13 -15.16 -5.98
C ASP A 28 3.08 -13.98 -5.66
N MET A 29 2.50 -12.82 -5.39
CA MET A 29 3.23 -11.59 -5.05
C MET A 29 2.52 -10.81 -3.95
N ILE A 30 3.31 -10.28 -3.01
CA ILE A 30 2.88 -9.21 -2.11
C ILE A 30 3.67 -7.96 -2.48
N PHE A 31 2.96 -6.88 -2.77
CA PHE A 31 3.57 -5.59 -3.08
C PHE A 31 2.99 -4.50 -2.19
N THR A 32 3.84 -3.59 -1.70
CA THR A 32 3.44 -2.49 -0.84
C THR A 32 3.77 -1.16 -1.49
N ILE A 33 2.78 -0.26 -1.55
CA ILE A 33 2.91 1.09 -2.08
C ILE A 33 2.12 2.06 -1.21
N VAL A 34 2.56 3.31 -1.15
CA VAL A 34 1.81 4.42 -0.56
C VAL A 34 1.02 5.08 -1.68
N ILE A 35 -0.27 5.29 -1.45
CA ILE A 35 -1.21 5.87 -2.41
C ILE A 35 -1.79 7.13 -1.77
N ASP A 36 -1.68 8.26 -2.46
CA ASP A 36 -2.48 9.43 -2.16
C ASP A 36 -3.79 9.37 -2.96
N PHE A 37 -4.91 9.10 -2.29
CA PHE A 37 -6.22 9.02 -2.92
C PHE A 37 -6.75 10.40 -3.38
N ASN A 38 -6.07 11.49 -3.03
CA ASN A 38 -6.33 12.80 -3.60
C ASN A 38 -5.61 13.01 -4.95
N ASP A 39 -4.63 12.17 -5.29
CA ASP A 39 -3.95 12.18 -6.58
C ASP A 39 -4.61 11.18 -7.55
N PRO A 40 -5.26 11.65 -8.63
CA PRO A 40 -5.90 10.75 -9.59
C PRO A 40 -4.91 9.83 -10.31
N ASN A 41 -3.62 10.17 -10.41
CA ASN A 41 -2.62 9.31 -11.03
C ASN A 41 -2.30 8.09 -10.14
N ASP A 42 -2.24 8.30 -8.83
CA ASP A 42 -2.04 7.21 -7.86
C ASP A 42 -3.24 6.26 -7.86
N VAL A 43 -4.46 6.80 -7.92
CA VAL A 43 -5.69 5.98 -8.04
C VAL A 43 -5.71 5.20 -9.36
N ALA A 44 -5.39 5.85 -10.48
CA ALA A 44 -5.31 5.19 -11.79
C ALA A 44 -4.23 4.10 -11.85
N MET A 45 -3.14 4.23 -11.07
CA MET A 45 -2.12 3.18 -10.97
C MET A 45 -2.70 1.88 -10.40
N LEU A 46 -3.61 1.95 -9.42
CA LEU A 46 -4.25 0.77 -8.84
C LEU A 46 -5.10 0.02 -9.88
N GLU A 47 -5.87 0.75 -10.68
CA GLU A 47 -6.66 0.17 -11.78
C GLU A 47 -5.76 -0.49 -12.83
N LYS A 48 -4.64 0.17 -13.16
CA LYS A 48 -3.66 -0.37 -14.11
C LYS A 48 -3.00 -1.65 -13.59
N ILE A 49 -2.68 -1.73 -12.29
CA ILE A 49 -2.18 -2.98 -11.66
C ILE A 49 -3.22 -4.09 -11.80
N GLN A 50 -4.48 -3.81 -11.42
CA GLN A 50 -5.57 -4.79 -11.53
C GLN A 50 -5.71 -5.30 -12.96
N ALA A 51 -5.73 -4.40 -13.95
CA ALA A 51 -5.88 -4.75 -15.36
C ALA A 51 -4.76 -5.67 -15.87
N VAL A 52 -3.51 -5.48 -15.42
CA VAL A 52 -2.39 -6.36 -15.79
C VAL A 52 -2.63 -7.77 -15.30
N PHE A 53 -2.98 -7.95 -14.02
CA PHE A 53 -3.22 -9.30 -13.48
C PHE A 53 -4.46 -9.96 -14.11
N GLN A 54 -5.55 -9.20 -14.29
CA GLN A 54 -6.77 -9.69 -14.94
C GLN A 54 -6.52 -10.13 -16.39
N SER A 55 -5.59 -9.51 -17.11
CA SER A 55 -5.24 -9.92 -18.48
C SER A 55 -4.57 -11.31 -18.57
N TYR A 56 -4.15 -11.87 -17.42
CA TYR A 56 -3.61 -13.22 -17.28
C TYR A 56 -4.50 -14.11 -16.38
N ASP A 57 -5.79 -13.79 -16.25
CA ASP A 57 -6.77 -14.51 -15.42
C ASP A 57 -6.35 -14.62 -13.94
N GLN A 58 -5.61 -13.63 -13.44
CA GLN A 58 -5.20 -13.51 -12.04
C GLN A 58 -6.00 -12.41 -11.33
N GLU A 59 -6.30 -12.64 -10.05
CA GLU A 59 -7.00 -11.66 -9.22
C GLU A 59 -6.04 -10.85 -8.34
N VAL A 60 -6.45 -9.63 -7.98
CA VAL A 60 -5.69 -8.74 -7.08
C VAL A 60 -6.57 -8.37 -5.90
N LEU A 61 -6.09 -8.64 -4.68
CA LEU A 61 -6.68 -8.11 -3.45
C LEU A 61 -5.93 -6.84 -3.03
N PHE A 62 -6.61 -5.69 -3.09
CA PHE A 62 -6.11 -4.45 -2.53
C PHE A 62 -6.40 -4.40 -1.03
N VAL A 63 -5.36 -4.19 -0.22
CA VAL A 63 -5.48 -4.07 1.23
C VAL A 63 -5.07 -2.67 1.67
N GLU A 64 -6.02 -1.91 2.18
CA GLU A 64 -5.79 -0.59 2.77
C GLU A 64 -5.63 -0.73 4.29
N LEU A 65 -4.48 -0.31 4.81
CA LEU A 65 -4.23 -0.29 6.26
C LEU A 65 -4.47 1.13 6.80
N LYS A 66 -5.46 1.26 7.68
CA LYS A 66 -5.75 2.48 8.44
C LYS A 66 -5.20 2.34 9.86
N THR A 67 -4.47 3.35 10.32
CA THR A 67 -3.97 3.45 11.70
C THR A 67 -4.15 4.87 12.19
N ASP A 68 -4.62 5.03 13.43
CA ASP A 68 -4.77 6.35 14.04
C ASP A 68 -3.42 7.02 14.28
N ILE A 69 -3.41 8.35 14.25
CA ILE A 69 -2.19 9.15 14.30
C ILE A 69 -1.35 8.90 15.56
N GLU A 70 -1.99 8.78 16.72
CA GLU A 70 -1.31 8.53 18.00
C GLU A 70 -0.53 7.21 17.95
N GLU A 71 -1.16 6.16 17.45
CA GLU A 71 -0.54 4.85 17.32
C GLU A 71 0.54 4.85 16.22
N ARG A 72 0.37 5.61 15.13
CA ARG A 72 1.43 5.80 14.12
C ARG A 72 2.68 6.44 14.72
N LEU A 73 2.52 7.49 15.54
CA LEU A 73 3.63 8.18 16.21
C LEU A 73 4.32 7.25 17.22
N LYS A 74 3.55 6.53 18.04
CA LYS A 74 4.08 5.51 18.96
C LYS A 74 4.89 4.44 18.21
N ARG A 75 4.34 3.86 17.14
CA ARG A 75 5.01 2.84 16.31
C ARG A 75 6.27 3.39 15.63
N ASN A 76 6.29 4.68 15.30
CA ASN A 76 7.42 5.34 14.65
C ASN A 76 8.68 5.36 15.53
N ARG A 77 8.53 5.28 16.85
CA ARG A 77 9.62 5.27 17.83
C ARG A 77 10.10 3.87 18.25
N THR A 78 9.47 2.81 17.77
CA THR A 78 9.83 1.43 18.17
C THR A 78 11.25 1.07 17.76
N GLU A 79 11.93 0.23 18.56
CA GLU A 79 13.30 -0.22 18.25
C GLU A 79 13.39 -0.84 16.85
N ASN A 80 12.42 -1.70 16.51
CA ASN A 80 12.35 -2.33 15.20
C ASN A 80 12.32 -1.30 14.05
N ARG A 81 11.56 -0.20 14.23
CA ARG A 81 11.45 0.88 13.24
C ARG A 81 12.75 1.66 13.08
N LEU A 82 13.36 2.04 14.20
CA LEU A 82 14.61 2.84 14.21
C LEU A 82 15.80 2.03 13.69
N LYS A 83 15.81 0.72 13.92
CA LYS A 83 16.85 -0.20 13.42
C LYS A 83 16.81 -0.28 11.89
N HIS A 84 15.64 -0.58 11.32
CA HIS A 84 15.51 -0.94 9.90
C HIS A 84 15.19 0.23 8.95
N LYS A 85 14.79 1.41 9.47
CA LYS A 85 14.53 2.59 8.62
C LYS A 85 15.38 3.78 9.08
N PRO A 86 16.61 3.95 8.53
CA PRO A 86 17.57 4.95 9.00
C PRO A 86 17.03 6.38 9.11
N LEU A 87 16.23 6.82 8.14
CA LEU A 87 15.62 8.16 8.16
C LEU A 87 14.67 8.40 9.34
N LYS A 88 14.16 7.34 9.97
CA LYS A 88 13.25 7.45 11.12
C LYS A 88 13.99 7.58 12.46
N ARG A 89 15.33 7.49 12.46
CA ARG A 89 16.17 7.76 13.63
C ARG A 89 16.17 9.24 14.02
N ASN A 90 15.94 10.14 13.06
CA ASN A 90 15.57 11.52 13.37
C ASN A 90 14.07 11.56 13.70
N ILE A 91 13.75 11.39 14.98
CA ILE A 91 12.39 11.29 15.48
C ILE A 91 11.60 12.57 15.15
N GLU A 92 12.14 13.73 15.51
CA GLU A 92 11.49 15.04 15.30
C GLU A 92 11.10 15.25 13.83
N TRP A 93 12.06 15.10 12.91
CA TRP A 93 11.78 15.20 11.48
C TRP A 93 10.74 14.17 11.02
N SER A 94 10.87 12.93 11.48
CA SER A 94 10.01 11.85 11.00
C SER A 94 8.56 11.92 11.50
N GLU A 95 8.33 12.52 12.67
CA GLU A 95 7.00 12.78 13.20
C GLU A 95 6.38 14.01 12.55
N GLN A 96 7.18 15.05 12.31
CA GLN A 96 6.75 16.20 11.51
C GLN A 96 6.36 15.78 10.09
N ASP A 97 7.09 14.86 9.47
CA ASP A 97 6.75 14.25 8.16
C ASP A 97 5.38 13.54 8.19
N ILE A 98 5.10 12.77 9.25
CA ILE A 98 3.79 12.10 9.42
C ILE A 98 2.66 13.14 9.56
N GLN A 99 2.86 14.19 10.35
CA GLN A 99 1.82 15.20 10.59
C GLN A 99 1.60 16.10 9.38
N SER A 100 2.69 16.56 8.76
CA SER A 100 2.63 17.50 7.63
C SER A 100 2.00 16.88 6.39
N THR A 101 2.27 15.60 6.10
CA THR A 101 1.64 14.89 4.97
C THR A 101 0.13 14.78 5.08
N MET A 102 -0.41 14.66 6.30
CA MET A 102 -1.86 14.59 6.53
C MET A 102 -2.60 15.88 6.20
N ALA A 103 -1.89 17.01 6.03
CA ALA A 103 -2.50 18.29 5.67
C ALA A 103 -2.86 18.38 4.18
N TYR A 104 -2.28 17.52 3.32
CA TYR A 104 -2.47 17.61 1.87
C TYR A 104 -2.75 16.26 1.17
N ALA A 105 -2.37 15.14 1.77
CA ALA A 105 -2.59 13.81 1.20
C ALA A 105 -3.71 13.05 1.92
N VAL A 106 -4.44 12.22 1.17
CA VAL A 106 -5.48 11.33 1.68
C VAL A 106 -5.01 9.89 1.54
N PHE A 107 -4.47 9.30 2.61
CA PHE A 107 -3.98 7.92 2.59
C PHE A 107 -5.05 6.87 2.90
N ASN A 108 -6.17 7.29 3.51
CA ASN A 108 -7.27 6.43 3.92
C ASN A 108 -8.60 7.11 3.58
N PRO A 109 -9.15 6.94 2.36
CA PRO A 109 -10.39 7.59 1.93
C PRO A 109 -11.58 7.05 2.73
N GLU A 110 -12.71 7.76 2.76
CA GLU A 110 -13.91 7.26 3.45
C GLU A 110 -14.44 5.98 2.79
N GLU A 111 -14.59 6.04 1.46
CA GLU A 111 -15.05 4.95 0.60
C GLU A 111 -13.92 4.47 -0.33
N PRO A 112 -13.86 3.16 -0.66
CA PRO A 112 -12.88 2.64 -1.60
C PRO A 112 -13.20 3.06 -3.06
N PRO A 113 -12.20 3.06 -3.96
CA PRO A 113 -12.46 3.23 -5.38
C PRO A 113 -13.36 2.09 -5.90
N LYS A 114 -14.51 2.45 -6.49
CA LYS A 114 -15.53 1.50 -6.95
C LYS A 114 -15.09 0.61 -8.12
N THR A 115 -13.98 0.96 -8.77
CA THR A 115 -13.41 0.26 -9.92
C THR A 115 -12.53 -0.94 -9.51
N LEU A 116 -12.13 -1.03 -8.24
CA LEU A 116 -11.32 -2.13 -7.73
C LEU A 116 -12.21 -3.31 -7.32
N THR A 117 -11.92 -4.49 -7.86
CA THR A 117 -12.75 -5.70 -7.70
C THR A 117 -12.72 -6.21 -6.26
N HIS A 118 -11.52 -6.47 -5.73
CA HIS A 118 -11.35 -6.96 -4.37
C HIS A 118 -10.61 -5.90 -3.55
N TYR A 119 -11.33 -5.30 -2.60
CA TYR A 119 -10.78 -4.29 -1.71
C TYR A 119 -11.11 -4.61 -0.26
N GLN A 120 -10.10 -4.55 0.61
CA GLN A 120 -10.24 -4.74 2.04
C GLN A 120 -9.59 -3.60 2.80
N LYS A 121 -10.41 -2.78 3.46
CA LYS A 121 -9.94 -1.81 4.45
C LYS A 121 -9.81 -2.49 5.80
N ILE A 122 -8.67 -2.31 6.45
CA ILE A 122 -8.39 -2.85 7.79
C ILE A 122 -7.94 -1.71 8.69
N ASN A 123 -8.72 -1.43 9.74
CA ASN A 123 -8.23 -0.60 10.84
C ASN A 123 -7.35 -1.46 11.75
N ASN A 124 -6.05 -1.18 11.75
CA ASN A 124 -5.07 -1.92 12.54
C ASN A 124 -4.51 -1.12 13.73
N THR A 125 -5.20 -0.06 14.19
CA THR A 125 -4.77 0.73 15.35
C THR A 125 -4.55 -0.18 16.57
N GLN A 126 -5.50 -1.07 16.85
CA GLN A 126 -5.43 -1.97 18.01
C GLN A 126 -5.02 -3.40 17.65
N LEU A 127 -4.58 -3.64 16.42
CA LEU A 127 -4.17 -4.96 15.95
C LEU A 127 -2.66 -5.07 15.89
N THR A 128 -2.15 -6.24 16.26
CA THR A 128 -0.79 -6.66 15.98
C THR A 128 -0.60 -6.95 14.48
N ALA A 129 0.65 -7.05 14.05
CA ALA A 129 0.98 -7.45 12.69
C ALA A 129 0.44 -8.85 12.35
N ALA A 130 0.46 -9.79 13.31
CA ALA A 130 -0.04 -11.15 13.12
C ALA A 130 -1.56 -11.18 12.95
N GLU A 131 -2.30 -10.47 13.81
CA GLU A 131 -3.77 -10.38 13.69
C GLU A 131 -4.18 -9.70 12.38
N THR A 132 -3.49 -8.63 11.99
CA THR A 132 -3.73 -7.97 10.70
C THR A 132 -3.49 -8.92 9.53
N ALA A 133 -2.40 -9.69 9.55
CA ALA A 133 -2.09 -10.68 8.52
C ALA A 133 -3.15 -11.80 8.46
N GLN A 134 -3.67 -12.25 9.60
CA GLN A 134 -4.73 -13.25 9.65
C GLN A 134 -6.03 -12.76 8.98
N LEU A 135 -6.42 -11.50 9.19
CA LEU A 135 -7.57 -10.90 8.51
C LEU A 135 -7.39 -10.85 7.00
N ILE A 136 -6.18 -10.54 6.52
CA ILE A 136 -5.85 -10.55 5.09
C ILE A 136 -5.98 -11.98 4.54
N ILE A 137 -5.41 -12.98 5.22
CA ILE A 137 -5.47 -14.38 4.81
C ILE A 137 -6.92 -14.87 4.76
N GLN A 138 -7.74 -14.54 5.77
CA GLN A 138 -9.17 -14.89 5.78
C GLN A 138 -9.90 -14.32 4.56
N LYS A 139 -9.63 -13.06 4.20
CA LYS A 139 -10.20 -12.45 2.99
C LYS A 139 -9.72 -13.15 1.72
N MET A 140 -8.43 -13.49 1.62
CA MET A 140 -7.89 -14.23 0.48
C MET A 140 -8.53 -15.61 0.32
N THR A 141 -8.73 -16.36 1.42
CA THR A 141 -9.41 -17.66 1.39
C THR A 141 -10.84 -17.53 0.89
N HIS A 142 -11.59 -16.55 1.41
CA HIS A 142 -12.97 -16.33 0.98
C HIS A 142 -13.09 -15.96 -0.52
N ILE A 143 -12.11 -15.25 -1.08
CA ILE A 143 -12.07 -14.95 -2.52
C ILE A 143 -11.83 -16.23 -3.33
N LYS A 144 -10.95 -17.13 -2.89
CA LYS A 144 -10.64 -18.38 -3.60
C LYS A 144 -11.78 -19.41 -3.58
N GLU A 145 -12.68 -19.31 -2.60
CA GLU A 145 -13.80 -20.25 -2.41
C GLU A 145 -15.09 -19.85 -3.16
N ASN A 146 -15.17 -18.61 -3.68
CA ASN A 146 -16.32 -18.08 -4.42
C ASN A 146 -15.97 -17.80 -5.89
#